data_AF-A0A969M1E2-F1
#
_entry.id   AF-A0A969M1E2-F1
#
_cell.length_a   1.000
_cell.length_b   1.000
_cell.length_c   1.000
_cell.angle_alpha   90.00
_cell.angle_beta   90.00
_cell.angle_gamma   90.00
#
_symmetry.space_group_name_H-M   'P 1'
#
loop_
_entity.id
_entity.type
_entity.pdbx_description
1 polymer ?
#
loop_
_entity_poly.entity_id
_entity_poly.type
_entity_poly.pdbx_seq_one_letter_code
_entity_poly.pdbx_strand_id
1 'polypeptide(L)'
;MPKSYCLVVDNLDIPDASWSGFLVEVEGAGQSRLVQEKVKAVIEDLWIAGALPQSCFVNGFNEENIIMARVKKDIDRELLPIEEAGNHLIELIERVAAKTQAQQDYQPLASMVAKIFEGRETQLTEAEITQAQDGKLVRTVISNLTRAIAEVELYRQKCQDQSELILGIIQLGDDGEYRVNSTQAVVEAAEATTVVNNHRPTPKTQKVEAT
;
A
#
# COMPACT_ATOMS: atom_id res chain seq x y z
N MET A 1 1.01 9.38 8.75
CA MET A 1 -0.13 9.04 9.62
C MET A 1 -0.66 7.67 9.22
N PRO A 2 -1.41 6.94 10.05
CA PRO A 2 -2.06 5.71 9.57
C PRO A 2 -3.06 6.07 8.46
N LYS A 3 -3.11 5.23 7.43
CA LYS A 3 -3.98 5.38 6.26
C LYS A 3 -5.25 4.56 6.47
N SER A 4 -6.39 5.13 6.11
CA SER A 4 -7.65 4.41 5.96
C SER A 4 -8.04 4.40 4.49
N TYR A 5 -8.87 3.45 4.10
CA TYR A 5 -9.37 3.36 2.74
C TYR A 5 -10.89 3.25 2.76
N CYS A 6 -11.54 3.87 1.79
CA CYS A 6 -12.94 3.63 1.48
C CYS A 6 -13.12 3.36 -0.01
N LEU A 7 -14.21 2.70 -0.34
CA LEU A 7 -14.70 2.47 -1.69
C LEU A 7 -15.81 3.49 -1.96
N VAL A 8 -15.74 4.13 -3.12
CA VAL A 8 -16.78 5.03 -3.62
C VAL A 8 -17.39 4.37 -4.85
N VAL A 9 -18.58 3.79 -4.67
CA VAL A 9 -19.34 3.09 -5.70
C VAL A 9 -19.90 4.08 -6.70
N ASP A 10 -19.76 3.79 -7.99
CA ASP A 10 -20.15 4.69 -9.08
C ASP A 10 -21.67 4.72 -9.34
N ASN A 11 -22.32 3.56 -9.28
CA ASN A 11 -23.72 3.38 -9.64
C ASN A 11 -24.42 2.40 -8.69
N LEU A 12 -25.31 2.93 -7.86
CA LEU A 12 -26.09 2.14 -6.90
C LEU A 12 -27.38 1.54 -7.50
N ASP A 13 -27.75 1.91 -8.73
CA ASP A 13 -28.99 1.41 -9.38
C ASP A 13 -28.82 0.01 -9.98
N ILE A 14 -27.59 -0.49 -10.05
CA ILE A 14 -27.28 -1.85 -10.51
C ILE A 14 -27.10 -2.80 -9.32
N PRO A 15 -27.21 -4.12 -9.52
CA PRO A 15 -26.98 -5.09 -8.46
C PRO A 15 -25.60 -4.94 -7.81
N ASP A 16 -25.54 -5.17 -6.50
CA ASP A 16 -24.33 -5.09 -5.68
C ASP A 16 -23.20 -6.03 -6.15
N ALA A 17 -23.56 -7.16 -6.72
CA ALA A 17 -22.64 -8.10 -7.37
C ALA A 17 -21.92 -7.51 -8.60
N SER A 18 -22.38 -6.37 -9.12
CA SER A 18 -21.85 -5.69 -10.31
C SER A 18 -21.35 -4.28 -10.03
N TRP A 19 -21.27 -3.87 -8.76
CA TRP A 19 -20.75 -2.56 -8.38
C TRP A 19 -19.29 -2.39 -8.76
N SER A 20 -18.97 -1.24 -9.32
CA SER A 20 -17.62 -0.75 -9.57
C SER A 20 -17.42 0.59 -8.86
N GLY A 21 -16.16 1.02 -8.74
CA GLY A 21 -15.90 2.29 -8.07
C GLY A 21 -14.44 2.63 -7.90
N PHE A 22 -14.18 3.59 -7.04
CA PHE A 22 -12.85 4.10 -6.74
C PHE A 22 -12.44 3.71 -5.33
N LEU A 23 -11.17 3.32 -5.17
CA LEU A 23 -10.56 3.17 -3.85
C LEU A 23 -9.96 4.51 -3.44
N VAL A 24 -10.41 5.09 -2.33
CA VAL A 24 -9.94 6.39 -1.86
C VAL A 24 -9.14 6.20 -0.58
N GLU A 25 -7.90 6.67 -0.59
CA GLU A 25 -7.04 6.76 0.58
C GLU A 25 -7.43 8.01 1.38
N VAL A 26 -7.64 7.88 2.69
CA VAL A 26 -7.99 8.99 3.59
C VAL A 26 -7.07 8.97 4.81
N GLU A 27 -6.67 10.16 5.28
CA GLU A 27 -5.89 10.27 6.50
C GLU A 27 -6.71 9.88 7.74
N GLY A 28 -6.14 9.00 8.56
CA GLY A 28 -6.72 8.59 9.83
C GLY A 28 -6.76 7.09 10.01
N ALA A 29 -7.01 6.66 11.24
CA ALA A 29 -7.21 5.25 11.58
C ALA A 29 -8.54 5.07 12.31
N GLY A 30 -9.26 4.02 11.92
CA GLY A 30 -10.36 3.47 12.70
C GLY A 30 -11.73 3.70 12.09
N GLN A 31 -12.74 3.26 12.81
CA GLN A 31 -14.14 3.25 12.38
C GLN A 31 -15.03 4.09 13.30
N SER A 32 -14.44 5.07 14.01
CA SER A 32 -15.26 5.94 14.85
C SER A 32 -16.17 6.79 13.97
N ARG A 33 -17.33 7.20 14.51
CA ARG A 33 -18.25 8.12 13.82
C ARG A 33 -17.53 9.38 13.32
N LEU A 34 -16.56 9.88 14.09
CA LEU A 34 -15.72 11.00 13.71
C LEU A 34 -14.87 10.73 12.45
N VAL A 35 -14.34 9.50 12.30
CA VAL A 35 -13.60 9.11 11.08
C VAL A 35 -14.55 8.98 9.90
N GLN A 36 -15.75 8.43 10.09
CA GLN A 36 -16.75 8.35 9.02
C GLN A 36 -17.19 9.74 8.52
N GLU A 37 -17.45 10.68 9.44
CA GLU A 37 -17.78 12.06 9.09
C GLU A 37 -16.62 12.76 8.35
N LYS A 38 -15.37 12.50 8.74
CA LYS A 38 -14.19 13.00 8.02
C LYS A 38 -14.05 12.40 6.63
N VAL A 39 -14.24 11.08 6.50
CA VAL A 39 -14.21 10.39 5.21
C VAL A 39 -15.26 11.00 4.29
N LYS A 40 -16.50 11.14 4.77
CA LYS A 40 -17.59 11.79 4.02
C LYS A 40 -17.21 13.18 3.53
N ALA A 41 -16.73 14.04 4.42
CA ALA A 41 -16.30 15.40 4.07
C ALA A 41 -15.20 15.40 2.98
N VAL A 42 -14.21 14.51 3.11
CA VAL A 42 -13.15 14.36 2.09
C VAL A 42 -13.74 13.92 0.75
N ILE A 43 -14.62 12.91 0.73
CA ILE A 43 -15.23 12.44 -0.52
C ILE A 43 -16.11 13.53 -1.17
N GLU A 44 -16.87 14.29 -0.37
CA GLU A 44 -17.64 15.44 -0.85
C GLU A 44 -16.74 16.51 -1.47
N ASP A 45 -15.63 16.85 -0.81
CA ASP A 45 -14.65 17.80 -1.34
C ASP A 45 -14.06 17.30 -2.67
N LEU A 46 -13.75 16.01 -2.78
CA LEU A 46 -13.27 15.38 -4.02
C LEU A 46 -14.29 15.44 -5.15
N TRP A 47 -15.58 15.27 -4.81
CA TRP A 47 -16.67 15.38 -5.77
C TRP A 47 -16.81 16.82 -6.28
N ILE A 48 -16.81 17.80 -5.37
CA ILE A 48 -16.93 19.23 -5.70
C ILE A 48 -15.73 19.71 -6.53
N ALA A 49 -14.52 19.26 -6.17
CA ALA A 49 -13.29 19.57 -6.89
C ALA A 49 -13.18 18.86 -8.25
N GLY A 50 -14.07 17.90 -8.55
CA GLY A 50 -14.03 17.11 -9.79
C GLY A 50 -12.91 16.08 -9.84
N ALA A 51 -12.27 15.78 -8.70
CA ALA A 51 -11.28 14.71 -8.59
C ALA A 51 -11.94 13.33 -8.68
N LEU A 52 -13.20 13.21 -8.25
CA LEU A 52 -14.06 12.09 -8.63
C LEU A 52 -14.68 12.36 -10.01
N PRO A 53 -14.44 11.51 -11.02
CA PRO A 53 -14.97 11.75 -12.36
C PRO A 53 -16.50 11.73 -12.37
N GLN A 54 -17.13 12.90 -12.49
CA GLN A 54 -18.60 13.02 -12.45
C GLN A 54 -19.30 12.16 -13.50
N SER A 55 -18.66 11.91 -14.64
CA SER A 55 -19.15 11.04 -15.71
C SER A 55 -19.39 9.59 -15.28
N CYS A 56 -18.75 9.13 -14.20
CA CYS A 56 -18.94 7.77 -13.67
C CYS A 56 -20.20 7.67 -12.79
N PHE A 57 -20.68 8.78 -12.24
CA PHE A 57 -21.79 8.81 -11.28
C PHE A 57 -23.10 9.22 -11.96
N VAL A 58 -23.78 8.24 -12.57
CA VAL A 58 -24.97 8.46 -13.43
C VAL A 58 -26.09 9.24 -12.73
N ASN A 59 -26.24 9.06 -11.41
CA ASN A 59 -27.28 9.71 -10.60
C ASN A 59 -26.73 10.76 -9.61
N GLY A 60 -25.51 11.21 -9.84
CA GLY A 60 -24.78 12.04 -8.88
C GLY A 60 -24.28 11.25 -7.67
N PHE A 61 -23.64 11.98 -6.77
CA PHE A 61 -22.99 11.44 -5.59
C PHE A 61 -23.84 11.69 -4.33
N ASN A 62 -23.95 10.68 -3.47
CA ASN A 62 -24.54 10.78 -2.14
C ASN A 62 -23.79 9.89 -1.14
N GLU A 63 -24.17 9.93 0.13
CA GLU A 63 -23.48 9.20 1.20
C GLU A 63 -23.52 7.67 1.04
N GLU A 64 -24.54 7.12 0.39
CA GLU A 64 -24.70 5.67 0.18
C GLU A 64 -23.67 5.12 -0.81
N ASN A 65 -23.06 5.99 -1.63
CA ASN A 65 -21.96 5.61 -2.51
C ASN A 65 -20.70 5.22 -1.73
N ILE A 66 -20.59 5.57 -0.44
CA ILE A 66 -19.36 5.36 0.35
C ILE A 66 -19.45 4.07 1.18
N ILE A 67 -18.55 3.13 0.89
CA ILE A 67 -18.38 1.89 1.65
C ILE A 67 -16.99 1.89 2.30
N MET A 68 -16.87 1.62 3.59
CA MET A 68 -15.55 1.58 4.24
C MET A 68 -14.81 0.30 3.86
N ALA A 69 -13.59 0.44 3.32
CA ALA A 69 -12.74 -0.71 3.04
C ALA A 69 -12.08 -1.21 4.34
N ARG A 70 -11.88 -2.53 4.45
CA ARG A 70 -11.48 -3.25 5.67
C ARG A 70 -12.43 -3.07 6.87
N VAL A 71 -13.48 -3.89 6.91
CA VAL A 71 -14.17 -4.20 8.16
C VAL A 71 -13.53 -5.45 8.78
N LYS A 72 -12.51 -5.27 9.63
CA LYS A 72 -11.87 -6.39 10.37
C LYS A 72 -12.81 -7.09 11.39
N LYS A 73 -14.11 -6.78 11.41
CA LYS A 73 -14.98 -7.08 12.56
C LYS A 73 -16.30 -7.80 12.28
N ASP A 74 -16.73 -7.98 11.05
CA ASP A 74 -17.89 -8.83 10.76
C ASP A 74 -17.42 -10.08 10.05
N ILE A 75 -16.89 -11.03 10.83
CA ILE A 75 -16.48 -12.37 10.34
C ILE A 75 -17.69 -13.13 9.76
N ASP A 76 -18.91 -12.75 10.17
CA ASP A 76 -20.16 -13.42 9.80
C ASP A 76 -20.84 -12.84 8.55
N ARG A 77 -20.29 -11.76 7.97
CA ARG A 77 -20.81 -11.13 6.76
C ARG A 77 -19.97 -11.53 5.56
N GLU A 78 -20.65 -11.98 4.51
CA GLU A 78 -20.05 -12.10 3.19
C GLU A 78 -19.72 -10.71 2.64
N LEU A 79 -18.50 -10.53 2.16
CA LEU A 79 -18.07 -9.27 1.55
C LEU A 79 -18.68 -9.16 0.16
N LEU A 80 -19.09 -7.95 -0.22
CA LEU A 80 -19.47 -7.68 -1.61
C LEU A 80 -18.25 -7.83 -2.53
N PRO A 81 -18.42 -8.16 -3.81
CA PRO A 81 -17.29 -8.32 -4.74
C PRO A 81 -16.36 -7.10 -4.80
N ILE A 82 -16.92 -5.89 -4.79
CA ILE A 82 -16.13 -4.64 -4.76
C ILE A 82 -15.36 -4.47 -3.44
N GLU A 83 -15.90 -4.92 -2.32
CA GLU A 83 -15.23 -4.89 -1.02
C GLU A 83 -14.06 -5.87 -0.98
N GLU A 84 -14.25 -7.07 -1.53
CA GLU A 84 -13.19 -8.06 -1.68
C GLU A 84 -12.08 -7.52 -2.59
N ALA A 85 -12.43 -6.96 -3.74
CA ALA A 85 -11.49 -6.33 -4.67
C ALA A 85 -10.69 -5.21 -4.00
N GLY A 86 -11.37 -4.31 -3.30
CA GLY A 86 -10.74 -3.23 -2.54
C GLY A 86 -9.79 -3.77 -1.46
N ASN A 87 -10.21 -4.78 -0.71
CA ASN A 87 -9.38 -5.39 0.34
C ASN A 87 -8.14 -6.09 -0.22
N HIS A 88 -8.28 -6.83 -1.32
CA HIS A 88 -7.15 -7.47 -2.00
C HIS A 88 -6.15 -6.45 -2.52
N LEU A 89 -6.63 -5.33 -3.07
CA LEU A 89 -5.79 -4.25 -3.56
C LEU A 89 -5.05 -3.52 -2.43
N ILE A 90 -5.73 -3.22 -1.32
CA ILE A 90 -5.08 -2.65 -0.13
C ILE A 90 -3.98 -3.59 0.38
N GLU A 91 -4.27 -4.89 0.51
CA GLU A 91 -3.27 -5.88 0.89
C GLU A 91 -2.11 -5.89 -0.11
N LEU A 92 -2.37 -5.89 -1.42
CA LEU A 92 -1.31 -5.86 -2.43
C LEU A 92 -0.37 -4.67 -2.23
N ILE A 93 -0.91 -3.46 -2.04
CA ILE A 93 -0.11 -2.24 -1.82
C ILE A 93 0.77 -2.40 -0.57
N GLU A 94 0.21 -2.91 0.53
CA GLU A 94 0.95 -3.16 1.77
C GLU A 94 2.03 -4.24 1.61
N ARG A 95 1.73 -5.35 0.93
CA ARG A 95 2.68 -6.44 0.67
C ARG A 95 3.82 -5.98 -0.24
N VAL A 96 3.53 -5.13 -1.21
CA VAL A 96 4.54 -4.54 -2.09
C VAL A 96 5.54 -3.70 -1.29
N ALA A 97 5.06 -2.85 -0.39
CA ALA A 97 5.94 -2.10 0.52
C ALA A 97 6.77 -3.03 1.42
N ALA A 98 6.17 -4.10 1.95
CA ALA A 98 6.87 -5.09 2.76
C ALA A 98 7.93 -5.87 1.97
N LYS A 99 7.66 -6.21 0.70
CA LYS A 99 8.63 -6.82 -0.23
C LYS A 99 9.82 -5.90 -0.45
N THR A 100 9.58 -4.62 -0.71
CA THR A 100 10.67 -3.65 -0.92
C THR A 100 11.56 -3.54 0.32
N GLN A 101 10.96 -3.49 1.52
CA GLN A 101 11.75 -3.51 2.76
C GLN A 101 12.57 -4.81 2.89
N ALA A 102 11.96 -5.97 2.64
CA ALA A 102 12.68 -7.24 2.70
C ALA A 102 13.81 -7.34 1.66
N GLN A 103 13.65 -6.72 0.49
CA GLN A 103 14.70 -6.59 -0.52
C GLN A 103 15.86 -5.71 -0.03
N GLN A 104 15.57 -4.61 0.68
CA GLN A 104 16.58 -3.76 1.30
C GLN A 104 17.37 -4.52 2.38
N ASP A 105 16.67 -5.27 3.24
CA ASP A 105 17.29 -6.09 4.28
C ASP A 105 18.17 -7.20 3.70
N TYR A 106 17.87 -7.65 2.47
CA TYR A 106 18.66 -8.63 1.72
C TYR A 106 19.89 -8.04 1.02
N GLN A 107 19.92 -6.73 0.73
CA GLN A 107 21.03 -6.10 -0.01
C GLN A 107 22.43 -6.43 0.54
N PRO A 108 22.67 -6.45 1.87
CA PRO A 108 23.99 -6.80 2.40
C PRO A 108 24.45 -8.21 2.03
N LEU A 109 23.52 -9.15 1.78
CA LEU A 109 23.79 -10.54 1.43
C LEU A 109 23.84 -10.77 -0.10
N ALA A 110 23.39 -9.82 -0.90
CA ALA A 110 23.15 -10.02 -2.33
C ALA A 110 24.42 -10.44 -3.10
N SER A 111 25.54 -9.77 -2.86
CA SER A 111 26.84 -10.10 -3.49
C SER A 111 27.31 -11.50 -3.10
N MET A 112 27.24 -11.84 -1.82
CA MET A 112 27.62 -13.15 -1.31
C MET A 112 26.80 -14.26 -1.96
N VAL A 113 25.48 -14.10 -1.94
CA VAL A 113 24.55 -15.10 -2.50
C VAL A 113 24.76 -15.28 -4.01
N ALA A 114 24.93 -14.19 -4.76
CA ALA A 114 25.22 -14.25 -6.20
C ALA A 114 26.50 -15.03 -6.50
N LYS A 115 27.60 -14.73 -5.79
CA LYS A 115 28.87 -15.46 -5.95
C LYS A 115 28.73 -16.95 -5.68
N ILE A 116 27.95 -17.33 -4.65
CA ILE A 116 27.70 -18.74 -4.32
C ILE A 116 26.93 -19.44 -5.45
N PHE A 117 25.83 -18.84 -5.93
CA PHE A 117 25.03 -19.46 -6.98
C PHE A 117 25.71 -19.49 -8.36
N GLU A 118 26.68 -18.61 -8.59
CA GLU A 118 27.48 -18.56 -9.82
C GLU A 118 28.77 -19.40 -9.76
N GLY A 119 29.04 -20.12 -8.66
CA GLY A 119 30.26 -20.92 -8.50
C GLY A 119 31.55 -20.09 -8.37
N ARG A 120 31.43 -18.88 -7.82
CA ARG A 120 32.52 -17.92 -7.57
C ARG A 120 32.87 -17.82 -6.08
N GLU A 121 32.79 -18.93 -5.35
CA GLU A 121 32.99 -18.96 -3.89
C GLU A 121 34.42 -18.56 -3.48
N THR A 122 35.40 -18.76 -4.37
CA THR A 122 36.78 -18.30 -4.16
C THR A 122 36.93 -16.77 -4.17
N GLN A 123 35.89 -16.04 -4.58
CA GLN A 123 35.84 -14.57 -4.62
C GLN A 123 35.08 -13.97 -3.42
N LEU A 124 34.70 -14.78 -2.44
CA LEU A 124 34.07 -14.28 -1.21
C LEU A 124 35.09 -13.47 -0.40
N THR A 125 34.66 -12.29 0.03
CA THR A 125 35.42 -11.43 0.95
C THR A 125 35.33 -11.96 2.38
N GLU A 126 36.27 -11.56 3.24
CA GLU A 126 36.25 -11.93 4.66
C GLU A 126 34.96 -11.49 5.38
N ALA A 127 34.40 -10.33 4.98
CA ALA A 127 33.12 -9.85 5.48
C ALA A 127 31.95 -10.76 5.06
N GLU A 128 31.91 -11.18 3.79
CA GLU A 128 30.88 -12.12 3.28
C GLU A 128 31.02 -13.50 3.94
N ILE A 129 32.24 -13.99 4.16
CA ILE A 129 32.49 -15.24 4.90
C ILE A 129 31.98 -15.13 6.35
N THR A 130 32.25 -14.01 7.02
CA THR A 130 31.77 -13.76 8.39
C THR A 130 30.24 -13.69 8.44
N GLN A 131 29.60 -13.04 7.47
CA GLN A 131 28.14 -13.01 7.36
C GLN A 131 27.56 -14.41 7.10
N ALA A 132 28.18 -15.21 6.23
CA ALA A 132 27.75 -16.58 5.96
C ALA A 132 27.79 -17.47 7.21
N GLN A 133 28.71 -17.18 8.14
CA GLN A 133 28.80 -17.89 9.42
C GLN A 133 27.65 -17.54 10.37
N ASP A 134 27.00 -16.38 10.23
CA ASP A 134 25.74 -16.07 10.91
C ASP A 134 24.54 -16.70 10.17
N GLY A 135 24.46 -18.03 10.25
CA GLY A 135 23.40 -18.79 9.60
C GLY A 135 21.97 -18.42 10.05
N LYS A 136 21.81 -17.86 11.25
CA LYS A 136 20.50 -17.41 11.73
C LYS A 136 20.07 -16.14 11.02
N LEU A 137 20.96 -15.15 10.91
CA LEU A 137 20.70 -13.92 10.16
C LEU A 137 20.38 -14.25 8.69
N VAL A 138 21.26 -15.01 8.03
CA VAL A 138 21.10 -15.38 6.62
C VAL A 138 19.77 -16.08 6.38
N ARG A 139 19.43 -17.08 7.20
CA ARG A 139 18.15 -17.80 7.09
C ARG A 139 16.96 -16.86 7.26
N THR A 140 17.01 -15.96 8.23
CA THR A 140 15.91 -15.04 8.53
C THR A 140 15.66 -14.08 7.36
N VAL A 141 16.72 -13.45 6.85
CA VAL A 141 16.64 -12.48 5.75
C VAL A 141 16.12 -13.14 4.48
N ILE A 142 16.70 -14.28 4.08
CA ILE A 142 16.26 -15.01 2.87
C ILE A 142 14.82 -15.51 3.00
N SER A 143 14.44 -16.07 4.17
CA SER A 143 13.07 -16.55 4.40
C SER A 143 12.05 -15.42 4.35
N ASN A 144 12.38 -14.27 4.94
CA ASN A 144 11.51 -13.09 4.93
C ASN A 144 11.33 -12.55 3.51
N LEU A 145 12.42 -12.42 2.74
CA LEU A 145 12.35 -11.98 1.34
C LEU A 145 11.50 -12.94 0.49
N THR A 146 11.76 -14.25 0.61
CA THR A 146 11.03 -15.27 -0.16
C THR A 146 9.53 -15.24 0.17
N ARG A 147 9.19 -15.14 1.46
CA ARG A 147 7.79 -15.00 1.90
C ARG A 147 7.15 -13.73 1.34
N ALA A 148 7.83 -12.59 1.45
CA ALA A 148 7.28 -11.32 0.98
C ALA A 148 7.03 -11.31 -0.54
N ILE A 149 7.94 -11.91 -1.33
CA ILE A 149 7.74 -12.10 -2.78
C ILE A 149 6.51 -12.98 -3.04
N ALA A 150 6.41 -14.14 -2.38
CA ALA A 150 5.29 -15.05 -2.56
C ALA A 150 3.94 -14.41 -2.18
N GLU A 151 3.90 -13.62 -1.09
CA GLU A 151 2.71 -12.87 -0.67
C GLU A 151 2.31 -11.83 -1.72
N VAL A 152 3.26 -11.08 -2.30
CA VAL A 152 2.97 -10.13 -3.39
C VAL A 152 2.37 -10.85 -4.60
N GLU A 153 2.98 -11.95 -5.05
CA GLU A 153 2.47 -12.68 -6.22
C GLU A 153 1.09 -13.27 -5.99
N LEU A 154 0.82 -13.78 -4.77
CA LEU A 154 -0.51 -14.28 -4.40
C LEU A 154 -1.57 -13.19 -4.52
N TYR A 155 -1.30 -11.98 -4.02
CA TYR A 155 -2.27 -10.88 -4.10
C TYR A 155 -2.35 -10.26 -5.50
N ARG A 156 -1.28 -10.29 -6.30
CA ARG A 156 -1.33 -9.91 -7.72
C ARG A 156 -2.32 -10.81 -8.48
N GLN A 157 -2.28 -12.12 -8.25
CA GLN A 157 -3.23 -13.07 -8.85
C GLN A 157 -4.67 -12.76 -8.42
N LYS A 158 -4.90 -12.59 -7.11
CA LYS A 158 -6.24 -12.22 -6.59
C LYS A 158 -6.79 -10.92 -7.17
N CYS A 159 -5.93 -9.92 -7.40
CA CYS A 159 -6.36 -8.66 -7.98
C CYS A 159 -6.64 -8.75 -9.49
N GLN A 160 -6.01 -9.67 -10.23
CA GLN A 160 -6.25 -9.82 -11.67
C GLN A 160 -7.71 -10.17 -11.96
N ASP A 161 -8.26 -11.11 -11.19
CA ASP A 161 -9.64 -11.58 -11.33
C ASP A 161 -10.69 -10.50 -11.00
N GLN A 162 -10.29 -9.42 -10.32
CA GLN A 162 -11.17 -8.37 -9.79
C GLN A 162 -10.81 -6.98 -10.29
N SER A 163 -9.93 -6.89 -11.29
CA SER A 163 -9.31 -5.64 -11.74
C SER A 163 -10.29 -4.63 -12.33
N GLU A 164 -11.43 -5.08 -12.86
CA GLU A 164 -12.47 -4.23 -13.45
C GLU A 164 -13.37 -3.55 -12.40
N LEU A 165 -13.41 -4.06 -11.16
CA LEU A 165 -14.27 -3.51 -10.10
C LEU A 165 -13.71 -2.23 -9.48
N ILE A 166 -12.39 -2.03 -9.56
CA ILE A 166 -11.72 -0.82 -9.06
C ILE A 166 -11.22 0.00 -10.25
N LEU A 167 -11.98 1.04 -10.57
CA LEU A 167 -11.75 1.94 -11.71
C LEU A 167 -10.51 2.82 -11.55
N GLY A 168 -10.11 3.07 -10.30
CA GLY A 168 -8.92 3.85 -9.98
C GLY A 168 -8.72 4.00 -8.47
N ILE A 169 -7.56 4.52 -8.11
CA ILE A 169 -7.19 4.80 -6.73
C ILE A 169 -6.95 6.29 -6.56
N ILE A 170 -7.63 6.90 -5.60
CA ILE A 170 -7.45 8.32 -5.26
C ILE A 170 -6.56 8.40 -4.03
N GLN A 171 -5.39 9.02 -4.17
CA GLN A 171 -4.41 9.15 -3.09
C GLN A 171 -4.14 10.61 -2.75
N LEU A 172 -3.93 10.88 -1.47
CA LEU A 172 -3.44 12.17 -0.99
C LEU A 172 -1.95 12.30 -1.32
N GLY A 173 -1.59 13.30 -2.12
CA GLY A 173 -0.20 13.65 -2.41
C GLY A 173 0.47 14.40 -1.25
N ASP A 174 1.80 14.49 -1.30
CA ASP A 174 2.60 15.24 -0.32
C ASP A 174 2.33 16.75 -0.33
N ASP A 175 1.74 17.25 -1.42
CA ASP A 175 1.25 18.62 -1.60
C ASP A 175 -0.12 18.86 -0.96
N GLY A 176 -0.75 17.81 -0.39
CA GLY A 176 -2.10 17.87 0.17
C GLY A 176 -3.20 17.80 -0.90
N GLU A 177 -2.85 17.58 -2.17
CA GLU A 177 -3.82 17.43 -3.25
C GLU A 177 -4.10 15.95 -3.53
N TYR A 178 -5.36 15.62 -3.79
CA TYR A 178 -5.74 14.28 -4.16
C TYR A 178 -5.58 14.04 -5.66
N ARG A 179 -5.10 12.86 -6.02
CA ARG A 179 -4.88 12.46 -7.41
C ARG A 179 -5.47 11.10 -7.70
N VAL A 180 -6.17 11.00 -8.83
CA VAL A 180 -6.62 9.71 -9.37
C VAL A 180 -5.45 9.05 -10.09
N ASN A 181 -5.13 7.84 -9.69
CA ASN A 181 -4.08 7.02 -10.27
C ASN A 181 -4.67 5.68 -10.72
N SER A 182 -4.07 5.08 -11.74
CA SER A 182 -4.36 3.68 -12.06
C SER A 182 -3.84 2.77 -10.96
N THR A 183 -4.47 1.61 -10.80
CA THR A 183 -4.02 0.56 -9.89
C THR A 183 -2.54 0.21 -10.09
N GLN A 184 -2.11 0.12 -11.34
CA GLN A 184 -0.72 -0.15 -11.70
C GLN A 184 0.23 0.95 -11.21
N ALA A 185 -0.11 2.22 -11.43
CA ALA A 185 0.73 3.34 -11.03
C ALA A 185 0.94 3.39 -9.50
N VAL A 186 -0.10 3.09 -8.73
CA VAL A 186 0.00 3.05 -7.25
C VAL A 186 0.88 1.90 -6.77
N VAL A 187 0.75 0.72 -7.38
CA VAL A 187 1.60 -0.43 -7.07
C VAL A 187 3.06 -0.13 -7.40
N GLU A 188 3.35 0.47 -8.56
CA GLU A 188 4.70 0.89 -8.95
C GLU A 188 5.27 1.97 -8.01
N ALA A 189 4.46 2.94 -7.59
CA ALA A 189 4.86 3.95 -6.61
C ALA A 189 5.20 3.31 -5.25
N ALA A 190 4.42 2.34 -4.79
CA ALA A 190 4.71 1.59 -3.57
C ALA A 190 6.05 0.84 -3.64
N GLU A 191 6.46 0.38 -4.83
CA GLU A 191 7.79 -0.21 -5.07
C GLU A 191 8.91 0.84 -4.96
N ALA A 192 8.64 2.10 -5.29
CA ALA A 192 9.63 3.18 -5.32
C ALA A 192 9.81 3.95 -3.99
N THR A 193 8.84 3.91 -3.07
CA THR A 193 8.73 4.89 -1.96
C THR A 193 9.79 4.73 -0.84
N THR A 194 10.63 3.70 -0.83
CA THR A 194 11.50 3.40 0.33
C THR A 194 12.92 4.01 0.28
N VAL A 195 13.21 4.93 -0.64
CA VAL A 195 14.54 5.59 -0.72
C VAL A 195 14.73 6.72 0.31
N VAL A 196 13.67 7.27 0.93
CA VAL A 196 13.77 8.58 1.62
C VAL A 196 13.94 8.52 3.15
N ASN A 197 13.74 7.39 3.83
CA ASN A 197 13.67 7.41 5.30
C ASN A 197 14.99 7.31 6.09
N ASN A 198 16.16 7.47 5.45
CA ASN A 198 17.46 7.29 6.11
C ASN A 198 18.32 8.55 6.30
N HIS A 199 17.79 9.77 6.22
CA HIS A 199 18.52 10.97 6.66
C HIS A 199 17.63 11.93 7.47
N ARG A 200 17.48 11.65 8.77
CA ARG A 200 17.14 12.68 9.74
C ARG A 200 18.44 13.16 10.39
N PRO A 201 18.96 14.35 10.08
CA PRO A 201 20.07 14.92 10.83
C PRO A 201 19.56 15.25 12.23
N THR A 202 20.20 14.68 13.25
CA THR A 202 20.04 15.11 14.64
C THR A 202 20.38 16.61 14.77
N PRO A 203 19.53 17.44 15.38
CA PRO A 203 19.87 18.83 15.63
C PRO A 203 20.99 18.88 16.68
N LYS A 204 22.15 19.43 16.30
CA LYS A 204 23.22 19.75 17.23
C LYS A 204 22.73 20.86 18.16
N THR A 205 22.73 20.56 19.46
CA THR A 205 22.54 21.51 20.56
C THR A 205 23.57 22.64 20.44
N GLN A 206 23.14 23.85 20.06
CA GLN A 206 23.95 25.05 20.23
C GLN A 206 23.93 25.43 21.70
N LYS A 207 25.09 25.24 22.34
CA LYS A 207 25.39 25.78 23.67
C LYS A 207 25.67 27.28 23.48
N VAL A 208 24.80 28.11 24.03
CA VAL A 208 25.02 29.56 24.13
C VAL A 208 26.06 29.79 25.22
N GLU A 209 27.26 30.21 24.84
CA GLU A 209 28.20 30.86 25.76
C GLU A 209 27.96 32.36 25.67
N ALA A 210 27.51 32.94 26.78
CA ALA A 210 27.41 34.36 26.99
C ALA A 210 28.75 34.86 27.56
N THR A 211 29.33 35.85 26.90
CA THR A 211 30.29 36.79 27.50
C THR A 211 30.07 38.17 26.91
#